data_AF-A0A815JJG3-F1
#
_entry.id   AF-A0A815JJG3-F1
#
_cell.length_a   1.000
_cell.length_b   1.000
_cell.length_c   1.000
_cell.angle_alpha   90.00
_cell.angle_beta   90.00
_cell.angle_gamma   90.00
#
_symmetry.space_group_name_H-M   'P 1'
#
loop_
_entity.id
_entity.type
_entity.pdbx_description
1 polymer ?
#
loop_
_entity_poly.entity_id
_entity_poly.type
_entity_poly.pdbx_seq_one_letter_code
_entity_poly.pdbx_strand_id
1 'polypeptide(L)'
;MPRNEISDITKERILQFLQKGYSQFRIVNILKRDGISIAQSSVSRINRSIDRQKKSKSKIKICRRKLSETASNINKVIAKTDVEDPPTQ
;
A
#
# COMPACT_ATOMS: atom_id res chain seq x y z
N MET A 1 -14.08 -28.65 -7.36
CA MET A 1 -13.44 -28.90 -6.03
C MET A 1 -13.31 -27.57 -5.29
N PRO A 2 -13.86 -27.44 -4.08
CA PRO A 2 -13.66 -26.24 -3.26
C PRO A 2 -12.19 -26.16 -2.83
N ARG A 3 -11.58 -24.98 -2.96
CA ARG A 3 -10.26 -24.71 -2.37
C ARG A 3 -10.47 -24.51 -0.88
N ASN A 4 -9.83 -25.32 -0.04
CA ASN A 4 -9.75 -25.03 1.39
C ASN A 4 -9.12 -23.65 1.56
N GLU A 5 -9.93 -22.70 1.98
CA GLU A 5 -9.47 -21.36 2.27
C GLU A 5 -8.68 -21.39 3.57
N ILE A 6 -7.55 -20.71 3.57
CA ILE A 6 -6.74 -20.54 4.77
C ILE A 6 -7.48 -19.56 5.67
N SER A 7 -7.62 -19.91 6.95
CA SER A 7 -8.18 -19.01 7.97
C SER A 7 -7.45 -17.66 7.96
N ASP A 8 -8.20 -16.58 8.17
CA ASP A 8 -7.65 -15.22 8.14
C ASP A 8 -6.59 -15.01 9.23
N ILE A 9 -6.75 -15.65 10.39
CA ILE A 9 -5.74 -15.65 11.47
C ILE A 9 -4.40 -16.19 10.96
N THR A 10 -4.43 -17.29 10.21
CA THR A 10 -3.22 -17.90 9.63
C THR A 10 -2.62 -16.99 8.56
N LYS A 11 -3.44 -16.30 7.76
CA LYS A 11 -2.95 -15.32 6.77
C LYS A 11 -2.24 -14.15 7.45
N GLU A 12 -2.80 -13.59 8.53
CA GLU A 12 -2.18 -12.52 9.30
C GLU A 12 -0.83 -12.95 9.88
N ARG A 13 -0.76 -14.18 10.40
CA ARG A 13 0.50 -14.70 10.95
C ARG A 13 1.57 -14.88 9.88
N ILE A 14 1.19 -15.38 8.69
CA ILE A 14 2.08 -15.43 7.52
C ILE A 14 2.55 -14.02 7.13
N LEU A 15 1.66 -13.03 7.13
CA LEU A 15 1.99 -11.63 6.83
C LEU A 15 3.03 -11.06 7.79
N GLN A 16 2.86 -11.29 9.10
CA GLN A 16 3.83 -10.84 10.10
C GLN A 16 5.21 -11.47 9.89
N PHE A 17 5.28 -12.77 9.56
CA PHE A 17 6.56 -13.41 9.28
C PHE A 17 7.22 -12.90 8.00
N LEU A 18 6.44 -12.64 6.94
CA LEU A 18 6.96 -12.04 5.71
C LEU A 18 7.50 -10.63 5.95
N GLN A 19 6.82 -9.82 6.76
CA GLN A 19 7.30 -8.48 7.14
C GLN A 19 8.59 -8.52 7.96
N LYS A 20 8.77 -9.54 8.79
CA LYS A 20 10.03 -9.79 9.53
C LYS A 20 11.15 -10.40 8.66
N GLY A 21 10.91 -10.63 7.37
CA GLY A 21 11.93 -11.14 6.43
C GLY A 21 12.17 -12.66 6.49
N TYR A 22 11.24 -13.43 7.05
CA TYR A 22 11.37 -14.89 7.07
C TYR A 22 11.20 -15.48 5.65
N SER A 23 12.02 -16.47 5.30
CA SER A 23 11.86 -17.21 4.06
C SER A 23 10.59 -18.05 4.07
N GLN A 24 10.01 -18.30 2.89
CA GLN A 24 8.77 -19.08 2.77
C GLN A 24 8.89 -20.47 3.41
N PHE A 25 10.03 -21.13 3.24
CA PHE A 25 10.32 -22.43 3.86
C PHE A 25 10.31 -22.36 5.38
N ARG A 26 10.92 -21.31 5.96
CA ARG A 26 10.95 -21.11 7.41
C ARG A 26 9.55 -20.84 7.96
N ILE A 27 8.72 -20.08 7.24
CA ILE A 27 7.32 -19.81 7.61
C ILE A 27 6.51 -21.12 7.64
N VAL A 28 6.64 -21.95 6.60
CA VAL A 28 5.95 -23.26 6.55
C VAL A 28 6.37 -24.14 7.73
N ASN A 29 7.66 -24.19 8.06
CA ASN A 29 8.15 -24.99 9.17
C ASN A 29 7.66 -24.49 10.54
N ILE A 30 7.61 -23.18 10.75
CA ILE A 30 7.07 -22.60 11.99
C ILE A 30 5.59 -22.94 12.13
N LEU A 31 4.79 -22.73 11.08
CA LEU A 31 3.36 -23.02 11.12
C LEU A 31 3.08 -24.52 11.28
N LYS A 32 3.89 -25.38 10.66
CA LYS A 32 3.80 -26.83 10.84
C LYS A 32 4.07 -27.25 12.30
N ARG A 33 5.01 -26.59 12.99
CA ARG A 33 5.25 -26.81 14.44
C ARG A 33 4.07 -26.39 15.30
N ASP A 34 3.34 -25.36 14.88
CA ASP A 34 2.12 -24.89 15.54
C ASP A 34 0.88 -25.74 15.19
N GLY A 35 1.05 -26.88 14.50
CA GLY A 35 -0.04 -27.77 14.09
C GLY A 35 -0.78 -27.33 12.82
N ILE A 36 -0.31 -26.28 12.15
CA ILE A 36 -0.95 -25.73 10.95
C ILE A 36 -0.19 -26.20 9.70
N SER A 37 -0.79 -27.11 8.94
CA SER A 37 -0.23 -27.57 7.67
C SER A 37 -0.60 -26.62 6.53
N ILE A 38 0.39 -25.94 5.95
CA ILE A 38 0.21 -25.11 4.75
C ILE A 38 1.22 -25.48 3.67
N ALA A 39 0.80 -25.35 2.41
CA ALA A 39 1.71 -25.48 1.28
C ALA A 39 2.55 -24.20 1.12
N GLN A 40 3.80 -24.35 0.68
CA GLN A 40 4.66 -23.21 0.33
C GLN A 40 4.04 -22.35 -0.78
N SER A 41 3.29 -22.98 -1.71
CA SER A 41 2.56 -22.29 -2.77
C SER A 41 1.52 -21.30 -2.22
N SER A 42 0.91 -21.60 -1.07
CA SER A 42 -0.01 -20.69 -0.39
C SER A 42 0.69 -19.46 0.17
N VAL A 43 1.85 -19.64 0.82
CA VAL A 43 2.68 -18.52 1.29
C VAL A 43 3.12 -17.64 0.12
N SER A 44 3.54 -18.26 -0.99
CA SER A 44 3.91 -17.54 -2.21
C SER A 44 2.77 -16.71 -2.80
N ARG A 45 1.54 -17.23 -2.80
CA ARG A 45 0.35 -16.46 -3.23
C ARG A 45 0.09 -15.24 -2.35
N ILE A 46 0.21 -15.41 -1.02
CA ILE A 46 0.06 -14.29 -0.06
C ILE A 46 1.16 -13.25 -0.28
N ASN A 47 2.42 -13.68 -0.45
CA ASN A 47 3.51 -12.75 -0.72
C ASN A 47 3.27 -11.93 -2.01
N ARG A 48 2.84 -12.62 -3.08
CA ARG A 48 2.51 -11.98 -4.36
C ARG A 48 1.32 -11.03 -4.25
N SER A 49 0.32 -11.30 -3.41
CA SER A 49 -0.83 -10.40 -3.25
C SER A 49 -0.41 -9.09 -2.58
N ILE A 50 0.48 -9.15 -1.58
CA ILE A 50 1.06 -7.96 -0.94
C ILE A 50 1.85 -7.13 -1.95
N ASP A 51 2.72 -7.77 -2.73
CA ASP A 51 3.53 -7.07 -3.74
C ASP A 51 2.66 -6.39 -4.80
N ARG A 52 1.57 -7.05 -5.21
CA ARG A 52 0.58 -6.46 -6.11
C ARG A 52 -0.14 -5.27 -5.48
N GLN A 53 -0.52 -5.34 -4.20
CA GLN A 53 -1.13 -4.21 -3.50
C GLN A 53 -0.17 -3.02 -3.37
N LYS A 54 1.11 -3.26 -3.04
CA LYS A 54 2.16 -2.23 -3.00
C LYS A 54 2.36 -1.56 -4.38
N LYS A 55 2.41 -2.37 -5.44
CA LYS A 55 2.51 -1.88 -6.83
C LYS A 55 1.23 -1.21 -7.32
N SER A 56 0.07 -1.55 -6.77
CA SER A 56 -1.21 -0.92 -7.11
C SER A 56 -1.34 0.47 -6.48
N LYS A 57 -0.92 0.64 -5.21
CA LYS A 57 -0.87 1.96 -4.56
C LYS A 57 0.06 2.95 -5.29
N SER A 58 1.11 2.46 -5.92
CA SER A 58 2.03 3.25 -6.76
C SER A 58 1.54 3.46 -8.20
N LYS A 59 0.38 2.90 -8.58
CA LYS A 59 -0.26 3.05 -9.89
C LYS A 59 -1.56 3.85 -9.84
N ILE A 60 -1.69 4.80 -8.90
CA ILE A 60 -2.62 5.91 -9.12
C ILE A 60 -2.06 6.68 -10.31
N LYS A 61 -2.62 6.37 -11.49
CA LYS A 61 -2.37 7.11 -12.72
C LYS A 61 -2.67 8.56 -12.43
N ILE A 62 -1.63 9.38 -12.37
CA ILE A 62 -1.75 10.81 -12.62
C ILE A 62 -2.21 10.91 -14.07
N CYS A 63 -3.53 10.84 -14.30
CA CYS A 63 -4.13 11.34 -15.52
C CYS A 63 -3.88 12.84 -15.48
N ARG A 64 -2.70 13.29 -15.92
CA ARG A 64 -2.50 14.66 -16.38
C ARG A 64 -3.47 14.81 -17.56
N ARG A 65 -4.70 15.20 -17.27
CA ARG A 65 -5.55 15.89 -18.24
C ARG A 65 -4.71 17.10 -18.66
N LYS A 66 -4.12 17.05 -19.85
CA LYS A 66 -3.79 18.28 -20.56
C LYS A 66 -5.15 18.95 -20.79
N LEU A 67 -5.53 19.87 -19.90
CA LEU A 67 -6.58 20.83 -20.19
C LEU A 67 -6.00 21.71 -21.29
N SER A 68 -6.37 21.33 -22.51
CA SER A 68 -6.18 22.07 -23.74
C SER A 68 -6.61 23.52 -23.55
N GLU A 69 -5.83 24.40 -24.16
CA GLU A 69 -6.08 25.82 -24.34
C GLU A 69 -7.56 26.12 -24.59
N THR A 70 -8.18 26.83 -23.65
CA THR A 70 -9.25 27.78 -23.95
C THR A 70 -9.12 28.93 -22.96
N ALA A 71 -8.78 30.08 -23.52
CA ALA A 71 -8.76 31.37 -22.86
C ALA A 71 -10.13 31.70 -22.26
N SER A 72 -10.15 32.36 -21.10
CA SER A 72 -10.71 33.70 -20.94
C SER A 72 -10.88 34.06 -19.47
N ASN A 73 -10.36 35.23 -19.11
CA ASN A 73 -10.88 36.13 -18.06
C ASN A 73 -11.34 35.49 -16.75
N ILE A 74 -10.54 35.64 -15.67
CA ILE A 74 -10.93 36.45 -14.50
C ILE A 74 -9.66 37.11 -13.92
N ASN A 75 -9.31 38.28 -14.46
CA ASN A 75 -8.67 39.31 -13.65
C ASN A 75 -9.74 39.82 -12.68
N LYS A 76 -9.54 39.67 -11.35
CA LYS A 76 -10.02 40.62 -10.34
C LYS A 76 -9.54 40.24 -8.93
N VAL A 77 -8.64 41.08 -8.43
CA VAL A 77 -8.56 41.59 -7.05
C VAL A 77 -8.29 40.56 -5.95
N ILE A 78 -7.02 40.43 -5.58
CA ILE A 78 -6.67 40.19 -4.16
C ILE A 78 -6.08 41.50 -3.66
N ALA A 79 -6.90 42.18 -2.86
CA ALA A 79 -6.54 43.39 -2.16
C ALA A 79 -5.34 43.14 -1.25
N LYS A 80 -4.44 44.12 -1.21
CA LYS A 80 -3.34 44.21 -0.26
C LYS A 80 -3.93 44.25 1.15
N THR A 81 -3.58 43.30 2.00
CA THR A 81 -3.68 43.45 3.45
C THR A 81 -2.27 43.54 3.98
N ASP A 82 -1.92 44.78 4.30
CA ASP A 82 -0.80 45.27 5.08
C ASP A 82 -0.94 44.73 6.51
N VAL A 83 0.02 43.94 6.99
CA VAL A 83 0.21 43.69 8.42
C VAL A 83 1.71 43.60 8.67
N GLU A 84 2.19 44.59 9.41
CA GLU A 84 3.58 44.88 9.79
C GLU A 84 4.24 43.74 10.58
N ASP A 85 5.52 43.50 10.31
CA ASP A 85 6.44 42.72 11.14
C ASP A 85 6.78 43.51 12.43
N PRO A 86 6.66 42.93 13.64
CA PRO A 86 7.27 43.52 14.82
C PRO A 86 8.76 43.11 14.95
N PRO A 87 9.60 44.01 15.49
CA PRO A 87 11.05 43.95 15.39
C PRO A 87 11.67 42.90 16.31
N THR A 88 12.72 42.25 15.80
CA THR A 88 13.68 41.48 16.60
C THR A 88 14.45 42.42 17.52
N GLN A 89 14.43 42.15 18.82
CA GLN A 89 15.42 42.65 19.79
C GLN A 89 16.04 41.46 20.53
#